data_AF-A0A367VDA1-F1
#
_entry.id   AF-A0A367VDA1-F1
#
_cell.length_a   1.000
_cell.length_b   1.000
_cell.length_c   1.000
_cell.angle_alpha   90.00
_cell.angle_beta   90.00
_cell.angle_gamma   90.00
#
_symmetry.space_group_name_H-M   'P 1'
#
loop_
_entity.id
_entity.type
_entity.pdbx_description
1 polymer ?
#
loop_
_entity_poly.entity_id
_entity_poly.type
_entity_poly.pdbx_seq_one_letter_code
_entity_poly.pdbx_strand_id
1 'polypeptide(L)'
;MAGAALLLAGCVTDQGLTDRKGRSLSLDDEGSFEPAESRFNTFKFLDVSKSYSTQAYERDNGQGWAEIVKWDTGKSYVLIQYVNSAWFSRSTEDRALEGADFRKIAAKMGIPEAKHQMIDQVSPRTKGWIGKNGDCVAGFFAKRFKRFTPYDNDRGYSDAIVEFAGCSKFSESPEAIMQGINLITEADEAQLAAAYLNIGPLGNNGSTLTSQNQTWTFEGDWDGVSSEIEGEVRKKGAAQFDFSFDITEADASCSGTAITGSGTGNTGTWKLLCDNGLKADGMWTKHEGQPIKGAGADSMKRRISFELKS
;
A
#
# COMPACT_ATOMS: atom_id res chain seq x y z
N MET A 1 -50.50 -11.84 -14.17
CA MET A 1 -49.21 -12.47 -13.83
C MET A 1 -48.23 -11.35 -13.55
N ALA A 2 -47.97 -11.06 -12.28
CA ALA A 2 -47.06 -10.01 -11.85
C ALA A 2 -45.97 -10.65 -10.99
N GLY A 3 -44.72 -10.44 -11.41
CA GLY A 3 -43.54 -11.10 -10.88
C GLY A 3 -43.14 -10.62 -9.50
N ALA A 4 -42.69 -11.55 -8.67
CA ALA A 4 -41.92 -11.28 -7.48
C ALA A 4 -40.46 -11.64 -7.78
N ALA A 5 -39.68 -10.65 -8.21
CA ALA A 5 -38.22 -10.76 -8.21
C ALA A 5 -37.75 -10.49 -6.77
N LEU A 6 -37.45 -11.56 -6.04
CA LEU A 6 -36.73 -11.53 -4.78
C LEU A 6 -35.29 -11.03 -5.07
N LEU A 7 -35.04 -9.74 -4.87
CA LEU A 7 -33.69 -9.22 -4.80
C LEU A 7 -33.10 -9.59 -3.43
N LEU A 8 -32.19 -10.56 -3.45
CA LEU A 8 -31.30 -10.93 -2.36
C LEU A 8 -30.56 -9.65 -1.89
N ALA A 9 -30.88 -9.19 -0.69
CA ALA A 9 -30.06 -8.22 0.02
C ALA A 9 -28.75 -8.90 0.42
N GLY A 10 -27.70 -8.69 -0.38
CA GLY A 10 -26.35 -9.03 0.01
C GLY A 10 -25.96 -8.20 1.24
N CYS A 11 -25.68 -8.88 2.36
CA CYS A 11 -24.91 -8.29 3.45
C CYS A 11 -23.51 -8.00 2.90
N VAL A 12 -23.24 -6.76 2.49
CA VAL A 12 -21.89 -6.37 2.11
C VAL A 12 -21.18 -5.91 3.37
N THR A 13 -20.13 -6.66 3.70
CA THR A 13 -19.26 -6.44 4.84
C THR A 13 -18.59 -5.08 4.78
N ASP A 14 -18.73 -4.38 5.90
CA ASP A 14 -18.19 -3.08 6.22
C ASP A 14 -16.65 -3.15 6.39
N GLN A 15 -15.85 -2.77 5.39
CA GLN A 15 -14.37 -2.68 5.52
C GLN A 15 -13.75 -1.57 4.67
N GLY A 16 -13.62 -0.39 5.27
CA GLY A 16 -12.41 0.41 5.05
C GLY A 16 -11.31 -0.15 5.95
N LEU A 17 -10.11 -0.30 5.41
CA LEU A 17 -8.93 -0.76 6.15
C LEU A 17 -8.63 0.26 7.28
N THR A 18 -8.37 -0.18 8.52
CA THR A 18 -7.99 0.69 9.66
C THR A 18 -6.80 0.10 10.43
N ASP A 19 -5.91 0.96 10.94
CA ASP A 19 -4.76 0.55 11.75
C ASP A 19 -5.16 0.24 13.20
N ARG A 20 -4.19 -0.23 13.99
CA ARG A 20 -4.37 -0.62 15.41
C ARG A 20 -4.73 0.55 16.36
N LYS A 21 -4.74 1.79 15.86
CA LYS A 21 -5.21 3.00 16.55
C LYS A 21 -6.52 3.54 15.96
N GLY A 22 -7.17 2.80 15.05
CA GLY A 22 -8.43 3.18 14.41
C GLY A 22 -8.29 4.19 13.27
N ARG A 23 -7.08 4.43 12.76
CA ARG A 23 -6.84 5.34 11.63
C ARG A 23 -7.11 4.62 10.32
N SER A 24 -7.88 5.22 9.41
CA SER A 24 -8.09 4.67 8.06
C SER A 24 -6.76 4.43 7.35
N LEU A 25 -6.57 3.23 6.82
CA LEU A 25 -5.38 2.80 6.10
C LEU A 25 -5.40 3.44 4.70
N SER A 26 -4.34 4.20 4.45
CA SER A 26 -4.01 4.91 3.22
C SER A 26 -3.34 3.95 2.24
N LEU A 27 -3.73 3.98 0.97
CA LEU A 27 -2.78 3.71 -0.11
C LEU A 27 -1.88 4.94 -0.15
N ASP A 28 -0.72 4.86 0.51
CA ASP A 28 0.23 5.97 0.47
C ASP A 28 0.64 6.19 -0.98
N ASP A 29 0.22 7.32 -1.53
CA ASP A 29 0.88 7.92 -2.67
C ASP A 29 2.36 8.11 -2.37
N GLU A 30 3.14 8.31 -3.42
CA GLU A 30 4.54 8.78 -3.41
C GLU A 30 4.67 10.15 -2.70
N GLY A 31 4.36 10.19 -1.41
CA GLY A 31 4.56 11.30 -0.49
C GLY A 31 5.97 11.29 0.07
N SER A 32 6.28 12.29 0.90
CA SER A 32 7.57 12.31 1.60
C SER A 32 7.69 11.10 2.51
N PHE A 33 8.65 10.22 2.26
CA PHE A 33 8.87 9.00 3.03
C PHE A 33 10.25 9.03 3.70
N GLU A 34 10.30 8.85 5.01
CA GLU A 34 11.58 8.71 5.69
C GLU A 34 12.03 7.24 5.64
N PRO A 35 13.24 6.92 5.13
CA PRO A 35 13.75 5.54 5.09
C PRO A 35 13.75 4.83 6.45
N ALA A 36 13.85 5.58 7.54
CA ALA A 36 13.76 5.05 8.91
C ALA A 36 12.35 4.61 9.31
N GLU A 37 11.30 5.02 8.58
CA GLU A 37 9.91 4.59 8.81
C GLU A 37 9.55 3.30 8.04
N SER A 38 10.48 2.74 7.27
CA SER A 38 10.30 1.47 6.56
C SER A 38 10.06 0.31 7.53
N ARG A 39 9.22 -0.64 7.15
CA ARG A 39 8.97 -1.86 7.96
C ARG A 39 10.13 -2.85 7.88
N PHE A 40 10.94 -2.71 6.84
CA PHE A 40 12.03 -3.61 6.54
C PHE A 40 13.33 -2.83 6.47
N ASN A 41 14.45 -3.48 6.72
CA ASN A 41 15.75 -2.81 6.64
C ASN A 41 16.26 -2.63 5.19
N THR A 42 15.36 -2.50 4.21
CA THR A 42 15.65 -2.43 2.77
C THR A 42 16.70 -1.38 2.43
N PHE A 43 16.57 -0.18 3.00
CA PHE A 43 17.46 0.94 2.72
C PHE A 43 18.89 0.78 3.21
N LYS A 44 19.19 -0.23 4.06
CA LYS A 44 20.57 -0.56 4.42
C LYS A 44 21.37 -1.16 3.28
N PHE A 45 20.67 -1.76 2.32
CA PHE A 45 21.26 -2.45 1.17
C PHE A 45 21.27 -1.58 -0.09
N LEU A 46 20.84 -0.33 0.04
CA LEU A 46 20.77 0.63 -1.04
C LEU A 46 21.72 1.79 -0.74
N ASP A 47 22.28 2.38 -1.80
CA ASP A 47 23.03 3.62 -1.68
C ASP A 47 22.14 4.74 -1.14
N VAL A 48 22.68 5.60 -0.28
CA VAL A 48 21.91 6.70 0.28
C VAL A 48 21.56 7.71 -0.82
N SER A 49 20.27 7.83 -1.16
CA SER A 49 19.82 8.65 -2.29
C SER A 49 18.35 9.07 -2.19
N LYS A 50 17.99 10.19 -2.83
CA LYS A 50 16.60 10.63 -3.03
C LYS A 50 15.90 9.95 -4.22
N SER A 51 16.62 9.14 -5.00
CA SER A 51 16.10 8.59 -6.25
C SER A 51 15.08 7.46 -6.10
N TYR A 52 14.74 7.10 -4.88
CA TYR A 52 13.82 6.02 -4.59
C TYR A 52 12.39 6.55 -4.47
N SER A 53 11.44 5.78 -4.99
CA SER A 53 10.02 5.89 -4.61
C SER A 53 9.61 4.64 -3.83
N THR A 54 8.69 4.83 -2.90
CA THR A 54 8.25 3.77 -1.99
C THR A 54 6.74 3.60 -2.06
N GLN A 55 6.29 2.35 -1.96
CA GLN A 55 4.88 1.99 -1.85
C GLN A 55 4.75 0.94 -0.75
N ALA A 56 3.91 1.18 0.25
CA ALA A 56 3.64 0.22 1.31
C ALA A 56 2.16 -0.16 1.33
N TYR A 57 1.86 -1.44 1.61
CA TYR A 57 0.50 -1.94 1.71
C TYR A 57 0.35 -2.91 2.88
N GLU A 58 -0.83 -2.85 3.50
CA GLU A 58 -1.23 -3.72 4.60
C GLU A 58 -2.47 -4.52 4.17
N ARG A 59 -2.50 -5.82 4.52
CA ARG A 59 -3.55 -6.76 4.14
C ARG A 59 -4.19 -7.35 5.39
N ASP A 60 -5.47 -7.69 5.27
CA ASP A 60 -6.22 -8.49 6.25
C ASP A 60 -6.14 -7.92 7.68
N ASN A 61 -6.35 -6.60 7.84
CA ASN A 61 -6.28 -5.88 9.13
C ASN A 61 -4.92 -6.01 9.86
N GLY A 62 -3.81 -5.84 9.15
CA GLY A 62 -2.46 -5.89 9.74
C GLY A 62 -1.84 -7.28 9.84
N GLN A 63 -2.49 -8.28 9.24
CA GLN A 63 -1.97 -9.63 9.18
C GLN A 63 -0.91 -9.81 8.10
N GLY A 64 -0.92 -8.99 7.05
CA GLY A 64 0.12 -8.98 6.02
C GLY A 64 0.64 -7.57 5.77
N TRP A 65 1.93 -7.45 5.52
CA TRP A 65 2.58 -6.21 5.09
C TRP A 65 3.31 -6.45 3.79
N ALA A 66 3.47 -5.40 3.02
CA ALA A 66 4.40 -5.42 1.94
C ALA A 66 4.87 -4.02 1.60
N GLU A 67 6.07 -3.97 1.06
CA GLU A 67 6.75 -2.73 0.72
C GLU A 67 7.47 -2.91 -0.60
N ILE A 68 7.39 -1.89 -1.44
CA ILE A 68 8.09 -1.80 -2.71
C ILE A 68 8.90 -0.54 -2.73
N VAL A 69 10.21 -0.68 -2.84
CA VAL A 69 11.15 0.42 -3.10
C VAL A 69 11.54 0.34 -4.57
N LYS A 70 11.39 1.42 -5.34
CA LYS A 70 11.64 1.46 -6.79
C LYS A 70 12.59 2.59 -7.14
N TRP A 71 13.35 2.40 -8.21
CA TRP A 71 14.13 3.44 -8.88
C TRP A 71 14.24 3.13 -10.37
N ASP A 72 14.96 3.96 -11.14
CA ASP A 72 15.09 3.83 -12.60
C ASP A 72 13.75 3.68 -13.31
N THR A 73 12.78 4.53 -12.93
CA THR A 73 11.43 4.51 -13.49
C THR A 73 10.70 3.17 -13.27
N GLY A 74 11.04 2.45 -12.19
CA GLY A 74 10.44 1.17 -11.81
C GLY A 74 11.07 -0.05 -12.47
N LYS A 75 12.14 0.11 -13.25
CA LYS A 75 12.92 -1.02 -13.80
C LYS A 75 13.71 -1.77 -12.72
N SER A 76 14.09 -1.04 -11.69
CA SER A 76 14.85 -1.54 -10.55
C SER A 76 14.02 -1.40 -9.28
N TYR A 77 14.02 -2.42 -8.43
CA TYR A 77 13.15 -2.49 -7.28
C TYR A 77 13.61 -3.48 -6.20
N VAL A 78 13.06 -3.30 -5.00
CA VAL A 78 12.96 -4.28 -3.93
C VAL A 78 11.50 -4.39 -3.55
N LEU A 79 10.94 -5.59 -3.56
CA LEU A 79 9.59 -5.94 -3.11
C LEU A 79 9.72 -6.94 -1.96
N ILE A 80 9.09 -6.64 -0.85
CA ILE A 80 8.99 -7.55 0.30
C ILE A 80 7.51 -7.75 0.60
N GLN A 81 7.10 -9.00 0.76
CA GLN A 81 5.79 -9.38 1.27
C GLN A 81 6.00 -10.19 2.54
N TYR A 82 5.34 -9.82 3.63
CA TYR A 82 5.49 -10.44 4.94
C TYR A 82 4.13 -10.72 5.57
N VAL A 83 4.02 -11.83 6.30
CA VAL A 83 2.78 -12.22 6.98
C VAL A 83 3.05 -12.33 8.48
N ASN A 84 2.38 -11.50 9.27
CA ASN A 84 2.61 -11.36 10.71
C ASN A 84 1.87 -12.43 11.53
N SER A 85 0.64 -12.78 11.15
CA SER A 85 -0.21 -13.71 11.92
C SER A 85 -0.19 -15.15 11.40
N ALA A 86 0.31 -15.38 10.19
CA ALA A 86 0.34 -16.69 9.53
C ALA A 86 1.72 -16.97 8.92
N TRP A 87 1.90 -18.20 8.44
CA TRP A 87 3.08 -18.63 7.70
C TRP A 87 2.75 -18.82 6.24
N PHE A 88 3.72 -18.63 5.35
CA PHE A 88 3.60 -19.18 4.02
C PHE A 88 3.57 -20.72 4.10
N SER A 89 2.78 -21.34 3.24
CA SER A 89 2.76 -22.79 3.11
C SER A 89 4.07 -23.28 2.47
N ARG A 90 4.37 -24.57 2.66
CA ARG A 90 5.48 -25.25 1.96
C ARG A 90 5.45 -25.00 0.45
N SER A 91 4.25 -24.92 -0.15
CA SER A 91 4.10 -24.63 -1.59
C SER A 91 4.71 -23.30 -2.02
N THR A 92 4.78 -22.30 -1.14
CA THR A 92 5.43 -21.02 -1.44
C THR A 92 6.94 -21.17 -1.47
N GLU A 93 7.51 -21.93 -0.52
CA GLU A 93 8.94 -22.26 -0.50
C GLU A 93 9.34 -23.10 -1.73
N ASP A 94 8.51 -24.09 -2.08
CA ASP A 94 8.74 -24.94 -3.26
C ASP A 94 8.68 -24.10 -4.55
N ARG A 95 7.70 -23.17 -4.68
CA ARG A 95 7.65 -22.22 -5.82
C ARG A 95 8.89 -21.35 -5.90
N ALA A 96 9.40 -20.86 -4.76
CA ALA A 96 10.64 -20.09 -4.76
C ALA A 96 11.83 -20.93 -5.24
N LEU A 97 11.90 -22.20 -4.84
CA LEU A 97 12.95 -23.14 -5.29
C LEU A 97 12.83 -23.55 -6.76
N GLU A 98 11.63 -23.59 -7.35
CA GLU A 98 11.45 -23.87 -8.79
C GLU A 98 12.19 -22.84 -9.68
N GLY A 99 12.36 -21.62 -9.18
CA GLY A 99 13.14 -20.56 -9.83
C GLY A 99 12.53 -19.99 -11.10
N ALA A 100 11.27 -20.34 -11.45
CA ALA A 100 10.62 -19.84 -12.66
C ALA A 100 10.45 -18.32 -12.63
N ASP A 101 10.08 -17.75 -11.48
CA ASP A 101 9.93 -16.30 -11.32
C ASP A 101 11.30 -15.61 -11.26
N PHE A 102 12.28 -16.20 -10.56
CA PHE A 102 13.67 -15.73 -10.58
C PHE A 102 14.24 -15.65 -12.00
N ARG A 103 14.08 -16.69 -12.82
CA ARG A 103 14.61 -16.69 -14.20
C ARG A 103 14.03 -15.56 -15.05
N LYS A 104 12.75 -15.20 -14.86
CA LYS A 104 12.15 -14.03 -15.55
C LYS A 104 12.79 -12.72 -15.10
N ILE A 105 13.05 -12.57 -13.81
CA ILE A 105 13.68 -11.38 -13.23
C ILE A 105 15.15 -11.27 -13.69
N ALA A 106 15.90 -12.36 -13.58
CA ALA A 106 17.29 -12.47 -13.99
C ALA A 106 17.47 -12.16 -15.48
N ALA A 107 16.57 -12.65 -16.34
CA ALA A 107 16.58 -12.36 -17.77
C ALA A 107 16.42 -10.86 -18.07
N LYS A 108 15.51 -10.16 -17.36
CA LYS A 108 15.34 -8.70 -17.51
C LYS A 108 16.60 -7.92 -17.12
N MET A 109 17.37 -8.45 -16.16
CA MET A 109 18.63 -7.86 -15.68
C MET A 109 19.86 -8.34 -16.47
N GLY A 110 19.68 -9.17 -17.50
CA GLY A 110 20.80 -9.71 -18.28
C GLY A 110 21.72 -10.65 -17.49
N ILE A 111 21.19 -11.34 -16.46
CA ILE A 111 21.96 -12.28 -15.64
C ILE A 111 21.89 -13.68 -16.26
N PRO A 112 23.00 -14.22 -16.79
CA PRO A 112 23.00 -15.51 -17.46
C PRO A 112 22.81 -16.66 -16.46
N GLU A 113 22.27 -17.79 -16.92
CA GLU A 113 21.98 -18.96 -16.07
C GLU A 113 23.21 -19.48 -15.30
N ALA A 114 24.40 -19.38 -15.89
CA ALA A 114 25.66 -19.76 -15.23
C ALA A 114 26.00 -18.90 -13.99
N LYS A 115 25.29 -17.79 -13.78
CA LYS A 115 25.42 -16.88 -12.63
C LYS A 115 24.23 -16.97 -11.67
N HIS A 116 23.34 -17.94 -11.88
CA HIS A 116 22.22 -18.21 -10.98
C HIS A 116 22.73 -19.08 -9.84
N GLN A 117 22.37 -18.72 -8.61
CA GLN A 117 22.69 -19.46 -7.41
C GLN A 117 21.40 -19.82 -6.69
N MET A 118 21.16 -21.13 -6.55
CA MET A 118 20.08 -21.66 -5.73
C MET A 118 20.45 -21.55 -4.26
N ILE A 119 19.45 -21.24 -3.44
CA ILE A 119 19.54 -21.18 -1.99
C ILE A 119 18.51 -22.15 -1.43
N ASP A 120 18.96 -23.11 -0.64
CA ASP A 120 18.10 -23.96 0.18
C ASP A 120 18.74 -24.11 1.58
N GLN A 121 18.51 -23.08 2.41
CA GLN A 121 19.10 -22.96 3.73
C GLN A 121 18.04 -23.20 4.81
N VAL A 122 18.38 -24.01 5.82
CA VAL A 122 17.47 -24.35 6.92
C VAL A 122 17.47 -23.28 8.02
N SER A 123 18.61 -22.64 8.29
CA SER A 123 18.76 -21.65 9.37
C SER A 123 19.73 -20.50 8.99
N PRO A 124 19.28 -19.23 8.96
CA PRO A 124 17.87 -18.83 8.92
C PRO A 124 17.19 -19.44 7.68
N ARG A 125 15.94 -19.88 7.84
CA ARG A 125 15.20 -20.57 6.77
C ARG A 125 15.05 -19.64 5.58
N THR A 126 15.70 -19.99 4.47
CA THR A 126 15.76 -19.19 3.24
C THR A 126 15.79 -20.12 2.04
N LYS A 127 14.87 -19.95 1.10
CA LYS A 127 14.68 -20.83 -0.06
C LYS A 127 14.39 -20.02 -1.31
N GLY A 128 15.19 -20.17 -2.36
CA GLY A 128 15.00 -19.45 -3.62
C GLY A 128 16.28 -19.32 -4.42
N TRP A 129 16.43 -18.18 -5.08
CA TRP A 129 17.54 -17.94 -6.00
C TRP A 129 18.04 -16.50 -5.93
N ILE A 130 19.33 -16.32 -6.19
CA ILE A 130 19.99 -15.04 -6.38
C ILE A 130 20.91 -15.09 -7.60
N GLY A 131 21.31 -13.94 -8.11
CA GLY A 131 22.31 -13.86 -9.16
C GLY A 131 22.87 -12.46 -9.33
N LYS A 132 24.02 -12.40 -10.00
CA LYS A 132 24.74 -11.16 -10.30
C LYS A 132 25.42 -11.24 -11.66
N ASN A 133 25.36 -10.15 -12.41
CA ASN A 133 26.16 -9.93 -13.61
C ASN A 133 26.63 -8.47 -13.66
N GLY A 134 27.94 -8.25 -13.55
CA GLY A 134 28.48 -6.90 -13.40
C GLY A 134 27.94 -6.21 -12.14
N ASP A 135 27.34 -5.04 -12.30
CA ASP A 135 26.68 -4.25 -11.27
C ASP A 135 25.18 -4.55 -11.12
N CYS A 136 24.62 -5.42 -11.98
CA CYS A 136 23.23 -5.85 -11.90
C CYS A 136 23.09 -7.07 -10.99
N VAL A 137 22.12 -7.00 -10.08
CA VAL A 137 21.79 -8.06 -9.13
C VAL A 137 20.30 -8.39 -9.21
N ALA A 138 19.96 -9.64 -8.88
CA ALA A 138 18.59 -10.06 -8.73
C ALA A 138 18.45 -11.13 -7.64
N GLY A 139 17.27 -11.23 -7.06
CA GLY A 139 16.90 -12.31 -6.16
C GLY A 139 15.40 -12.50 -6.05
N PHE A 140 15.01 -13.74 -5.81
CA PHE A 140 13.65 -14.13 -5.46
C PHE A 140 13.72 -15.29 -4.48
N PHE A 141 13.32 -15.07 -3.23
CA PHE A 141 13.37 -16.11 -2.21
C PHE A 141 12.31 -15.94 -1.13
N ALA A 142 11.89 -17.07 -0.57
CA ALA A 142 11.13 -17.14 0.65
C ALA A 142 12.09 -17.15 1.84
N LYS A 143 11.89 -16.27 2.82
CA LYS A 143 12.71 -16.20 4.04
C LYS A 143 11.84 -16.14 5.27
N ARG A 144 12.38 -16.61 6.39
CA ARG A 144 11.80 -16.42 7.70
C ARG A 144 12.46 -15.23 8.42
N PHE A 145 11.67 -14.20 8.68
CA PHE A 145 12.04 -13.00 9.43
C PHE A 145 11.80 -13.17 10.94
N LYS A 146 10.69 -13.81 11.34
CA LYS A 146 10.42 -14.09 12.76
C LYS A 146 11.48 -15.03 13.34
N ARG A 147 11.99 -14.67 14.52
CA ARG A 147 12.72 -15.60 15.38
C ARG A 147 11.78 -16.71 15.86
N PHE A 148 12.34 -17.76 16.48
CA PHE A 148 11.58 -18.84 17.10
C PHE A 148 10.40 -18.27 17.91
N THR A 149 9.17 -18.64 17.56
CA THR A 149 8.03 -18.26 18.40
C THR A 149 7.84 -19.33 19.48
N PRO A 150 7.38 -18.96 20.69
CA PRO A 150 7.23 -19.91 21.81
C PRO A 150 6.03 -20.86 21.65
N TYR A 151 5.36 -20.86 20.50
CA TYR A 151 4.17 -21.69 20.26
C TYR A 151 4.57 -23.03 19.65
N ASP A 152 4.16 -24.13 20.27
CA ASP A 152 4.47 -25.52 19.85
C ASP A 152 3.95 -25.91 18.44
N ASN A 153 3.07 -25.11 17.84
CA ASN A 153 2.56 -25.31 16.48
C ASN A 153 3.38 -24.57 15.41
N ASP A 154 4.47 -23.90 15.77
CA ASP A 154 5.35 -23.19 14.84
C ASP A 154 6.18 -24.19 14.02
N ARG A 155 5.68 -24.52 12.83
CA ARG A 155 6.36 -25.43 11.89
C ARG A 155 7.61 -24.82 11.23
N GLY A 156 8.02 -23.61 11.62
CA GLY A 156 9.29 -23.06 11.17
C GLY A 156 9.28 -22.51 9.75
N TYR A 157 8.14 -22.41 9.05
CA TYR A 157 8.09 -21.99 7.63
C TYR A 157 8.43 -20.51 7.43
N SER A 158 8.79 -20.15 6.21
CA SER A 158 9.00 -18.76 5.78
C SER A 158 7.73 -17.92 6.00
N ASP A 159 7.93 -16.66 6.37
CA ASP A 159 6.89 -15.66 6.61
C ASP A 159 7.08 -14.41 5.74
N ALA A 160 8.15 -14.39 4.93
CA ALA A 160 8.43 -13.35 3.96
C ALA A 160 8.73 -13.94 2.56
N ILE A 161 8.35 -13.20 1.52
CA ILE A 161 8.86 -13.34 0.16
C ILE A 161 9.60 -12.04 -0.15
N VAL A 162 10.83 -12.17 -0.60
CA VAL A 162 11.68 -11.06 -1.00
C VAL A 162 12.00 -11.22 -2.48
N GLU A 163 11.78 -10.16 -3.22
CA GLU A 163 12.12 -10.02 -4.62
C GLU A 163 12.92 -8.73 -4.80
N PHE A 164 14.05 -8.79 -5.49
CA PHE A 164 14.80 -7.59 -5.83
C PHE A 164 15.46 -7.73 -7.18
N ALA A 165 15.62 -6.61 -7.88
CA ALA A 165 16.28 -6.54 -9.17
C ALA A 165 16.77 -5.12 -9.42
N GLY A 166 17.97 -4.96 -9.95
CA GLY A 166 18.45 -3.63 -10.36
C GLY A 166 19.94 -3.58 -10.54
N CYS A 167 20.41 -2.47 -11.10
CA CYS A 167 21.82 -2.21 -11.31
C CYS A 167 22.28 -0.99 -10.52
N SER A 168 23.56 -0.98 -10.14
CA SER A 168 24.32 0.15 -9.59
C SER A 168 23.89 0.77 -8.25
N LYS A 169 22.66 0.55 -7.75
CA LYS A 169 22.14 1.16 -6.51
C LYS A 169 22.17 0.28 -5.28
N PHE A 170 22.54 -0.98 -5.43
CA PHE A 170 22.75 -1.88 -4.31
C PHE A 170 24.16 -1.70 -3.76
N SER A 171 24.25 -1.39 -2.47
CA SER A 171 25.54 -1.21 -1.76
C SER A 171 26.20 -2.54 -1.37
N GLU A 172 25.46 -3.64 -1.50
CA GLU A 172 25.85 -4.97 -1.00
C GLU A 172 25.68 -6.06 -2.07
N SER A 173 26.33 -7.21 -1.85
CA SER A 173 26.18 -8.38 -2.72
C SER A 173 24.78 -9.02 -2.56
N PRO A 174 24.25 -9.74 -3.56
CA PRO A 174 22.94 -10.39 -3.42
C PRO A 174 22.91 -11.42 -2.29
N GLU A 175 24.03 -12.05 -1.96
CA GLU A 175 24.19 -12.93 -0.80
C GLU A 175 24.05 -12.16 0.51
N ALA A 176 24.70 -10.99 0.63
CA ALA A 176 24.63 -10.14 1.80
C ALA A 176 23.21 -9.56 2.00
N ILE A 177 22.54 -9.14 0.92
CA ILE A 177 21.13 -8.75 0.93
C ILE A 177 20.27 -9.89 1.43
N MET A 178 20.42 -11.08 0.84
CA MET A 178 19.63 -12.25 1.22
C MET A 178 19.84 -12.64 2.70
N GLN A 179 21.06 -12.61 3.21
CA GLN A 179 21.33 -12.90 4.62
C GLN A 179 20.82 -11.79 5.56
N GLY A 180 20.99 -10.53 5.19
CA GLY A 180 20.73 -9.38 6.05
C GLY A 180 19.30 -8.86 6.04
N ILE A 181 18.56 -9.00 4.94
CA ILE A 181 17.22 -8.43 4.79
C ILE A 181 16.26 -9.03 5.83
N ASN A 182 15.57 -8.17 6.57
CA ASN A 182 14.68 -8.54 7.66
C ASN A 182 13.71 -7.40 7.99
N LEU A 183 12.87 -7.59 9.00
CA LEU A 183 12.19 -6.50 9.70
C LEU A 183 13.21 -5.48 10.21
N ILE A 184 12.83 -4.20 10.15
CA ILE A 184 13.66 -3.13 10.68
C ILE A 184 13.81 -3.27 12.20
N THR A 185 14.96 -2.87 12.73
CA THR A 185 15.22 -2.80 14.18
C THR A 185 15.48 -1.36 14.60
N GLU A 186 15.35 -1.03 15.89
CA GLU A 186 15.66 0.31 16.42
C GLU A 186 17.09 0.78 16.05
N ALA A 187 18.04 -0.16 15.97
CA ALA A 187 19.41 0.14 15.53
C ALA A 187 19.48 0.49 14.04
N ASP A 188 18.68 -0.19 13.20
CA ASP A 188 18.56 0.11 11.78
C ASP A 188 17.89 1.47 11.56
N GLU A 189 16.83 1.77 12.31
CA GLU A 189 16.12 3.05 12.28
C GLU A 189 17.08 4.20 12.61
N ALA A 190 17.84 4.10 13.70
CA ALA A 190 18.81 5.10 14.09
C ALA A 190 19.92 5.29 13.04
N GLN A 191 20.41 4.19 12.46
CA GLN A 191 21.40 4.23 11.39
C GLN A 191 20.87 4.92 10.13
N LEU A 192 19.64 4.61 9.72
CA LEU A 192 19.01 5.19 8.54
C LEU A 192 18.67 6.67 8.76
N ALA A 193 18.13 7.04 9.92
CA ALA A 193 17.86 8.42 10.27
C ALA A 193 19.14 9.28 10.21
N ALA A 194 20.26 8.77 10.75
CA ALA A 194 21.55 9.44 10.68
C ALA A 194 22.07 9.56 9.23
N ALA A 195 21.96 8.48 8.44
CA ALA A 195 22.42 8.46 7.05
C ALA A 195 21.63 9.43 6.16
N TYR A 196 20.33 9.58 6.42
CA TYR A 196 19.44 10.46 5.65
C TYR A 196 19.29 11.86 6.25
N LEU A 197 19.93 12.19 7.39
CA LEU A 197 19.80 13.48 8.07
C LEU A 197 20.03 14.70 7.15
N ASN A 198 21.05 14.63 6.29
CA ASN A 198 21.41 15.72 5.37
C ASN A 198 20.70 15.63 4.01
N ILE A 199 20.01 14.53 3.75
CA ILE A 199 19.27 14.29 2.51
C ILE A 199 17.80 14.66 2.74
N GLY A 200 17.26 14.42 3.92
CA GLY A 200 15.84 14.57 4.21
C GLY A 200 15.01 13.43 3.63
N PRO A 201 13.68 13.50 3.74
CA PRO A 201 12.80 12.44 3.28
C PRO A 201 12.93 12.21 1.76
N LEU A 202 12.66 10.98 1.35
CA LEU A 202 12.49 10.63 -0.07
C LEU A 202 11.24 11.35 -0.59
N GLY A 203 11.32 11.96 -1.77
CA GLY A 203 10.21 12.70 -2.35
C GLY A 203 10.36 12.84 -3.86
N ASN A 204 9.21 12.82 -4.55
CA ASN A 204 9.01 12.83 -6.00
C ASN A 204 10.18 13.37 -6.84
N ASN A 205 11.04 12.45 -7.31
CA ASN A 205 11.89 12.72 -8.44
C ASN A 205 11.02 12.79 -9.71
N GLY A 206 10.50 13.98 -10.02
CA GLY A 206 9.94 14.29 -11.33
C GLY A 206 8.51 14.82 -11.39
N SER A 207 7.87 15.11 -10.26
CA SER A 207 6.68 15.95 -10.24
C SER A 207 7.03 17.19 -9.44
N THR A 208 7.16 18.32 -10.13
CA THR A 208 6.89 19.61 -9.52
C THR A 208 5.57 19.48 -8.78
N LEU A 209 5.65 19.36 -7.45
CA LEU A 209 4.55 19.69 -6.56
C LEU A 209 4.26 21.18 -6.82
N THR A 210 3.43 21.45 -7.83
CA THR A 210 2.25 22.23 -7.52
C THR A 210 1.59 21.54 -6.34
N SER A 211 1.98 21.91 -5.14
CA SER A 211 1.02 22.11 -4.07
C SER A 211 0.06 23.21 -4.55
N GLN A 212 -0.78 22.90 -5.53
CA GLN A 212 -2.14 23.35 -5.42
C GLN A 212 -2.66 22.38 -4.34
N ASN A 213 -2.94 22.78 -3.09
CA ASN A 213 -3.98 23.75 -2.76
C ASN A 213 -5.09 23.82 -3.82
N GLN A 214 -5.39 22.69 -4.48
CA GLN A 214 -6.62 22.52 -5.21
C GLN A 214 -7.61 22.03 -4.18
N THR A 215 -8.18 22.99 -3.46
CA THR A 215 -9.37 22.75 -2.66
C THR A 215 -10.47 22.46 -3.66
N TRP A 216 -10.96 21.22 -3.66
CA TRP A 216 -12.15 20.90 -4.43
C TRP A 216 -13.36 21.26 -3.59
N THR A 217 -14.40 21.81 -4.21
CA THR A 217 -15.67 22.01 -3.55
C THR A 217 -16.52 20.75 -3.68
N PHE A 218 -17.09 20.34 -2.56
CA PHE A 218 -18.16 19.35 -2.49
C PHE A 218 -19.46 20.12 -2.63
N GLU A 219 -20.29 19.78 -3.61
CA GLU A 219 -21.66 20.31 -3.72
C GLU A 219 -22.64 19.16 -3.88
N GLY A 220 -23.69 19.12 -3.06
CA GLY A 220 -24.64 18.02 -3.09
C GLY A 220 -25.99 18.28 -2.44
N ASP A 221 -26.80 17.24 -2.43
CA ASP A 221 -28.14 17.18 -1.83
C ASP A 221 -28.21 15.92 -0.96
N TRP A 222 -28.87 16.05 0.20
CA TRP A 222 -29.22 14.94 1.09
C TRP A 222 -30.71 15.02 1.41
N ASP A 223 -31.47 14.12 0.78
CA ASP A 223 -32.92 14.05 0.84
C ASP A 223 -33.44 14.12 2.29
N GLY A 224 -34.32 15.08 2.57
CA GLY A 224 -34.89 15.28 3.90
C GLY A 224 -33.90 15.67 5.01
N VAL A 225 -32.68 16.09 4.66
CA VAL A 225 -31.68 16.68 5.58
C VAL A 225 -31.33 18.10 5.13
N SER A 226 -30.83 18.26 3.91
CA SER A 226 -30.60 19.55 3.28
C SER A 226 -30.54 19.41 1.77
N SER A 227 -31.15 20.37 1.07
CA SER A 227 -31.15 20.43 -0.41
C SER A 227 -29.86 21.02 -0.98
N GLU A 228 -29.01 21.60 -0.15
CA GLU A 228 -27.75 22.24 -0.56
C GLU A 228 -26.70 21.99 0.51
N ILE A 229 -25.71 21.16 0.17
CA ILE A 229 -24.57 20.87 1.02
C ILE A 229 -23.32 21.34 0.28
N GLU A 230 -22.60 22.27 0.87
CA GLU A 230 -21.33 22.77 0.34
C GLU A 230 -20.20 22.49 1.32
N GLY A 231 -19.04 22.07 0.81
CA GLY A 231 -17.93 21.63 1.63
C GLY A 231 -16.56 21.74 0.99
N GLU A 232 -15.54 21.60 1.83
CA GLU A 232 -14.18 21.42 1.35
C GLU A 232 -13.87 19.94 1.18
N VAL A 233 -13.23 19.60 0.06
CA VAL A 233 -12.59 18.32 -0.16
C VAL A 233 -11.09 18.51 -0.22
N ARG A 234 -10.40 17.79 0.65
CA ARG A 234 -8.94 17.75 0.70
C ARG A 234 -8.47 16.42 0.18
N LYS A 235 -7.69 16.47 -0.89
CA LYS A 235 -7.01 15.28 -1.39
C LYS A 235 -5.97 14.81 -0.37
N LYS A 236 -6.00 13.52 -0.03
CA LYS A 236 -5.09 12.86 0.90
C LYS A 236 -4.46 11.67 0.18
N GLY A 237 -3.42 11.94 -0.61
CA GLY A 237 -2.87 10.98 -1.58
C GLY A 237 -3.79 10.75 -2.79
N ALA A 238 -3.48 9.82 -3.69
CA ALA A 238 -4.19 9.65 -4.98
C ALA A 238 -5.42 8.79 -4.84
N ALA A 239 -5.49 8.02 -3.76
CA ALA A 239 -6.59 7.12 -3.53
C ALA A 239 -7.58 7.61 -2.48
N GLN A 240 -7.33 8.74 -1.80
CA GLN A 240 -8.22 9.19 -0.74
C GLN A 240 -8.53 10.69 -0.79
N PHE A 241 -9.76 11.01 -0.40
CA PHE A 241 -10.26 12.35 -0.19
C PHE A 241 -10.87 12.44 1.21
N ASP A 242 -10.59 13.53 1.92
CA ASP A 242 -11.25 13.86 3.17
C ASP A 242 -12.28 14.98 2.90
N PHE A 243 -13.50 14.81 3.41
CA PHE A 243 -14.59 15.78 3.33
C PHE A 243 -14.73 16.52 4.64
N SER A 244 -15.01 17.82 4.57
CA SER A 244 -15.42 18.62 5.73
C SER A 244 -16.47 19.64 5.29
N PHE A 245 -17.63 19.63 5.94
CA PHE A 245 -18.71 20.56 5.66
C PHE A 245 -19.67 20.68 6.84
N ASP A 246 -20.42 21.77 6.86
CA ASP A 246 -21.48 22.00 7.85
C ASP A 246 -22.84 21.99 7.16
N ILE A 247 -23.84 21.36 7.78
CA ILE A 247 -25.24 21.37 7.33
C ILE A 247 -26.01 22.32 8.24
N THR A 248 -26.34 23.50 7.73
CA THR A 248 -27.01 24.54 8.53
C THR A 248 -28.43 24.11 8.93
N GLU A 249 -29.18 23.46 8.05
CA GLU A 249 -30.56 23.02 8.30
C GLU A 249 -30.65 21.95 9.40
N ALA A 250 -29.57 21.21 9.60
CA ALA A 250 -29.49 20.10 10.56
C ALA A 250 -28.63 20.44 11.80
N ASP A 251 -28.10 21.66 11.89
CA ASP A 251 -27.14 22.12 12.91
C ASP A 251 -26.06 21.06 13.17
N ALA A 252 -25.36 20.66 12.10
CA ALA A 252 -24.47 19.51 12.11
C ALA A 252 -23.16 19.79 11.41
N SER A 253 -22.03 19.43 12.05
CA SER A 253 -20.73 19.41 11.39
C SER A 253 -20.41 17.99 10.95
N CYS A 254 -20.11 17.83 9.66
CA CYS A 254 -19.92 16.56 9.00
C CYS A 254 -18.49 16.41 8.46
N SER A 255 -17.93 15.23 8.68
CA SER A 255 -16.64 14.84 8.14
C SER A 255 -16.74 13.49 7.46
N GLY A 256 -15.82 13.20 6.53
CA GLY A 256 -15.86 11.91 5.87
C GLY A 256 -14.61 11.58 5.09
N THR A 257 -14.62 10.39 4.51
CA THR A 257 -13.51 9.87 3.72
C THR A 257 -14.03 9.17 2.48
N ALA A 258 -13.40 9.40 1.32
CA ALA A 258 -13.59 8.62 0.11
C ALA A 258 -12.31 7.85 -0.24
N ILE A 259 -12.44 6.62 -0.71
CA ILE A 259 -11.35 5.70 -1.05
C ILE A 259 -11.54 5.17 -2.47
N THR A 260 -10.52 5.29 -3.32
CA THR A 260 -10.47 4.73 -4.67
C THR A 260 -10.38 3.21 -4.62
N GLY A 261 -11.23 2.53 -5.39
CA GLY A 261 -11.22 1.08 -5.53
C GLY A 261 -9.97 0.57 -6.25
N SER A 262 -9.51 -0.62 -5.89
CA SER A 262 -8.34 -1.24 -6.51
C SER A 262 -8.56 -1.52 -8.00
N GLY A 263 -7.68 -1.00 -8.86
CA GLY A 263 -7.54 -1.44 -10.26
C GLY A 263 -8.18 -0.55 -11.33
N THR A 264 -8.93 0.50 -11.00
CA THR A 264 -9.60 1.32 -12.04
C THR A 264 -9.39 2.82 -11.94
N GLY A 265 -8.92 3.39 -10.81
CA GLY A 265 -8.69 4.84 -10.65
C GLY A 265 -9.93 5.74 -10.83
N ASN A 266 -11.05 5.17 -11.24
CA ASN A 266 -12.23 5.84 -11.77
C ASN A 266 -13.48 5.56 -10.93
N THR A 267 -13.36 4.76 -9.88
CA THR A 267 -14.46 4.40 -8.99
C THR A 267 -13.93 4.24 -7.57
N GLY A 268 -14.76 4.51 -6.57
CA GLY A 268 -14.42 4.23 -5.19
C GLY A 268 -15.62 4.29 -4.25
N THR A 269 -15.36 4.14 -2.96
CA THR A 269 -16.38 4.21 -1.90
C THR A 269 -16.20 5.49 -1.08
N TRP A 270 -17.22 5.94 -0.40
CA TRP A 270 -17.14 7.08 0.51
C TRP A 270 -18.05 6.89 1.73
N LYS A 271 -17.71 7.56 2.83
CA LYS A 271 -18.47 7.58 4.07
C LYS A 271 -18.46 8.96 4.70
N LEU A 272 -19.57 9.36 5.29
CA LEU A 272 -19.79 10.62 6.01
C LEU A 272 -20.31 10.33 7.41
N LEU A 273 -19.84 11.13 8.37
CA LEU A 273 -20.23 11.10 9.77
C LEU A 273 -20.38 12.53 10.28
N CYS A 274 -21.54 12.85 10.82
CA CYS A 274 -21.81 14.13 11.46
C CYS A 274 -21.80 13.99 12.98
N ASP A 275 -21.49 15.08 13.67
CA ASP A 275 -21.47 15.19 15.13
C ASP A 275 -22.83 14.89 15.79
N ASN A 276 -23.93 15.23 15.12
CA ASN A 276 -25.30 14.92 15.55
C ASN A 276 -25.70 13.45 15.32
N GLY A 277 -24.78 12.61 14.85
CA GLY A 277 -24.97 11.17 14.67
C GLY A 277 -25.52 10.75 13.31
N LEU A 278 -25.79 11.68 12.40
CA LEU A 278 -26.11 11.37 11.00
C LEU A 278 -24.91 10.69 10.32
N LYS A 279 -25.21 9.67 9.51
CA LYS A 279 -24.20 8.89 8.78
C LYS A 279 -24.72 8.51 7.41
N ALA A 280 -23.86 8.60 6.40
CA ALA A 280 -24.18 8.15 5.05
C ALA A 280 -22.96 7.50 4.41
N ASP A 281 -23.19 6.60 3.47
CA ASP A 281 -22.15 5.96 2.69
C ASP A 281 -22.61 5.68 1.26
N GLY A 282 -21.64 5.47 0.36
CA GLY A 282 -21.94 5.23 -1.03
C GLY A 282 -20.71 5.02 -1.89
N MET A 283 -20.90 5.21 -3.20
CA MET A 283 -19.86 5.11 -4.20
C MET A 283 -19.66 6.43 -4.93
N TRP A 284 -18.46 6.64 -5.43
CA TRP A 284 -18.16 7.71 -6.37
C TRP A 284 -17.62 7.15 -7.68
N THR A 285 -17.83 7.88 -8.76
CA THR A 285 -17.33 7.58 -10.09
C THR A 285 -16.69 8.80 -10.73
N LYS A 286 -15.69 8.56 -11.56
CA LYS A 286 -14.98 9.56 -12.36
C LYS A 286 -14.99 9.13 -13.82
N HIS A 287 -15.49 10.00 -14.67
CA HIS A 287 -15.42 9.86 -16.13
C HIS A 287 -14.47 10.92 -16.69
N GLU A 288 -13.79 10.60 -17.79
CA GLU A 288 -12.89 11.55 -18.45
C GLU A 288 -13.66 12.81 -18.88
N GLY A 289 -13.15 13.99 -18.50
CA GLY A 289 -13.78 15.27 -18.81
C GLY A 289 -15.04 15.64 -18.01
N GLN A 290 -15.42 14.86 -16.99
CA GLN A 290 -16.57 15.16 -16.12
C GLN A 290 -16.16 15.35 -14.65
N PRO A 291 -16.93 16.12 -13.86
CA PRO A 291 -16.78 16.17 -12.41
C PRO A 291 -16.89 14.77 -11.79
N ILE A 292 -16.19 14.54 -10.67
CA ILE A 292 -16.36 13.32 -9.88
C ILE A 292 -17.75 13.37 -9.26
N LYS A 293 -18.53 12.29 -9.40
CA LYS A 293 -19.88 12.22 -8.85
C LYS A 293 -19.96 11.16 -7.77
N GLY A 294 -20.60 11.48 -6.65
CA GLY A 294 -20.90 10.56 -5.57
C GLY A 294 -22.39 10.31 -5.46
N ALA A 295 -22.77 9.07 -5.14
CA ALA A 295 -24.14 8.70 -4.82
C ALA A 295 -24.17 7.62 -3.73
N GLY A 296 -25.13 7.74 -2.82
CA GLY A 296 -25.27 6.84 -1.67
C GLY A 296 -26.55 7.08 -0.90
N ALA A 297 -26.59 6.56 0.32
CA ALA A 297 -27.73 6.73 1.21
C ALA A 297 -27.31 6.67 2.68
N ASP A 298 -28.20 7.15 3.55
CA ASP A 298 -28.06 6.98 4.99
C ASP A 298 -28.80 5.74 5.53
N SER A 299 -28.74 5.52 6.84
CA SER A 299 -29.43 4.42 7.51
C SER A 299 -30.95 4.47 7.39
N MET A 300 -31.53 5.63 7.06
CA MET A 300 -32.96 5.81 6.80
C MET A 300 -33.31 5.66 5.31
N LYS A 301 -32.33 5.27 4.47
CA LYS A 301 -32.44 5.17 3.01
C LYS A 301 -32.73 6.50 2.32
N ARG A 302 -32.48 7.62 2.98
CA ARG A 302 -32.52 8.94 2.34
C ARG A 302 -31.32 9.06 1.43
N ARG A 303 -31.54 9.53 0.21
CA ARG A 303 -30.51 9.57 -0.82
C ARG A 303 -29.59 10.75 -0.59
N ILE A 304 -28.33 10.55 -0.94
CA ILE A 304 -27.35 11.63 -1.02
C ILE A 304 -26.62 11.52 -2.35
N SER A 305 -26.46 12.67 -3.00
CA SER A 305 -25.70 12.80 -4.23
C SER A 305 -24.88 14.08 -4.22
N PHE A 306 -23.67 14.00 -4.74
CA PHE A 306 -22.76 15.14 -4.77
C PHE A 306 -21.86 15.13 -6.01
N GLU A 307 -21.28 16.28 -6.31
CA GLU A 307 -20.24 16.46 -7.30
C GLU A 307 -19.02 17.14 -6.67
N LEU A 308 -17.82 16.75 -7.13
CA LEU A 308 -16.57 17.41 -6.76
C LEU A 308 -16.11 18.29 -7.90
N LYS A 309 -15.97 19.59 -7.61
CA LYS A 309 -15.51 20.59 -8.57
C LYS A 309 -14.12 21.07 -8.17
N SER A 310 -13.27 21.31 -9.17
CA SER A 310 -11.84 21.59 -9.00
C SER A 310 -11.45 23.01 -9.32
#